data_AF-A0A8J3N554-F1
#
_entry.id   AF-A0A8J3N554-F1
#
_cell.length_a   1.000
_cell.length_b   1.000
_cell.length_c   1.000
_cell.angle_alpha   90.00
_cell.angle_beta   90.00
_cell.angle_gamma   90.00
#
_symmetry.space_group_name_H-M   'P 1'
#
loop_
_entity.id
_entity.type
_entity.pdbx_description
1 polymer ?
#
loop_
_entity_poly.entity_id
_entity_poly.type
_entity_poly.pdbx_seq_one_letter_code
_entity_poly.pdbx_strand_id
1 'polypeptide(L)'
;MMAEPDLIPEGFQRDQLPPSTSAELPGQAQGVFFTLELDIHEALLHKIEGWFEGRDEVVLVDYGKTDKEGLGYIMLEWEECEVDSLFLAILRDEPMVIDFTTYTRDIGEDEEEES
;
A
#
# COMPACT_ATOMS: atom_id res chain seq x y z
N MET A 1 0.88 -19.97 -45.84
CA MET A 1 1.98 -19.77 -44.88
C MET A 1 1.35 -19.11 -43.67
N MET A 2 1.25 -19.83 -42.55
CA MET A 2 0.70 -19.27 -41.31
C MET A 2 1.87 -18.66 -40.54
N ALA A 3 1.73 -17.40 -40.13
CA ALA A 3 2.69 -16.74 -39.26
C ALA A 3 2.54 -17.30 -37.84
N GLU A 4 3.66 -17.69 -37.25
CA GLU A 4 3.75 -18.18 -35.88
C GLU A 4 3.36 -17.06 -34.90
N PRO A 5 2.58 -17.33 -33.85
CA PRO A 5 2.29 -16.33 -32.83
C PRO A 5 3.56 -16.06 -32.01
N ASP A 6 3.95 -14.78 -31.99
CA ASP A 6 5.03 -14.19 -31.21
C ASP A 6 4.91 -14.61 -29.74
N LEU A 7 5.90 -15.37 -29.27
CA LEU A 7 6.02 -15.81 -27.87
C LEU A 7 6.16 -14.58 -26.98
N ILE A 8 5.22 -14.37 -26.06
CA ILE A 8 5.40 -13.40 -24.97
C ILE A 8 6.65 -13.83 -24.18
N PRO A 9 7.68 -12.99 -24.03
CA PRO A 9 8.86 -13.37 -23.27
C PRO A 9 8.47 -13.58 -21.81
N GLU A 10 8.57 -14.84 -21.35
CA GLU A 10 8.49 -15.22 -19.96
C GLU A 10 9.67 -14.61 -19.20
N GLY A 11 9.40 -13.67 -18.30
CA GLY A 11 10.41 -13.17 -17.37
C GLY A 11 10.10 -11.78 -16.81
N PHE A 12 9.22 -11.71 -15.81
CA PHE A 12 9.17 -10.54 -14.93
C PHE A 12 10.48 -10.50 -14.13
N GLN A 13 11.46 -9.71 -14.59
CA GLN A 13 12.74 -9.52 -13.91
C GLN A 13 12.59 -8.44 -12.84
N ARG A 14 12.43 -8.85 -11.58
CA ARG A 14 12.36 -7.95 -10.42
C ARG A 14 13.53 -6.96 -10.35
N ASP A 15 14.71 -7.35 -10.81
CA ASP A 15 15.93 -6.52 -10.81
C ASP A 15 15.91 -5.36 -11.83
N GLN A 16 14.92 -5.29 -12.72
CA GLN A 16 14.74 -4.20 -13.68
C GLN A 16 13.62 -3.23 -13.30
N LEU A 17 13.01 -3.39 -12.12
CA LEU A 17 12.08 -2.40 -11.62
C LEU A 17 12.86 -1.10 -11.40
N PRO A 18 12.30 0.07 -11.81
CA PRO A 18 12.90 1.33 -11.41
C PRO A 18 13.04 1.31 -9.88
N PRO A 19 14.15 1.82 -9.32
CA PRO A 19 14.26 1.92 -7.87
C PRO A 19 13.02 2.64 -7.36
N SER A 20 12.40 2.13 -6.29
CA SER A 20 11.30 2.82 -5.63
C SER A 20 11.81 4.22 -5.26
N THR A 21 11.42 5.22 -6.03
CA THR A 21 11.82 6.62 -5.84
C THR A 21 10.94 7.24 -4.76
N SER A 22 10.88 6.61 -3.60
CA SER A 22 10.33 7.24 -2.41
C SER A 22 11.37 8.23 -1.90
N ALA A 23 11.00 9.50 -1.77
CA ALA A 23 11.89 10.48 -1.16
C ALA A 23 12.04 10.15 0.33
N GLU A 24 13.26 10.27 0.87
CA GLU A 24 13.50 10.13 2.31
C GLU A 24 12.85 11.30 3.06
N LEU A 25 12.17 10.99 4.16
CA LEU A 25 11.50 11.93 5.05
C LEU A 25 11.95 11.66 6.51
N PRO A 26 13.18 12.03 6.90
CA PRO A 26 13.75 11.65 8.19
C PRO A 26 12.86 12.10 9.36
N GLY A 27 12.55 11.18 10.27
CA GLY A 27 11.67 11.44 11.41
C GLY A 27 10.19 11.65 11.07
N GLN A 28 9.75 11.36 9.85
CA GLN A 28 8.34 11.40 9.44
C GLN A 28 7.92 10.09 8.78
N ALA A 29 6.70 9.67 9.04
CA ALA A 29 6.02 8.61 8.33
C ALA A 29 5.05 9.23 7.33
N GLN A 30 4.98 8.69 6.12
CA GLN A 30 3.90 9.00 5.20
C GLN A 30 2.97 7.80 5.08
N GLY A 31 1.69 8.02 5.34
CA GLY A 31 0.69 6.98 5.32
C GLY A 31 -0.35 7.15 4.25
N VAL A 32 -1.07 6.07 4.02
CA VAL A 32 -2.26 6.04 3.17
C VAL A 32 -3.38 5.34 3.93
N PHE A 33 -4.51 6.03 4.00
CA PHE A 33 -5.78 5.49 4.47
C PHE A 33 -6.65 5.25 3.24
N PHE A 34 -7.22 4.06 3.12
CA PHE A 34 -8.15 3.77 2.03
C PHE A 34 -9.31 2.90 2.49
N THR A 35 -10.43 3.07 1.80
CA THR A 35 -11.69 2.37 2.06
C THR A 35 -12.03 1.44 0.90
N LEU A 36 -12.71 0.35 1.22
CA LEU A 36 -13.02 -0.71 0.27
C LEU A 36 -14.31 -1.43 0.67
N GLU A 37 -14.87 -2.20 -0.27
CA GLU A 37 -16.01 -3.07 0.04
C GLU A 37 -15.66 -4.09 1.13
N LEU A 38 -16.58 -4.32 2.07
CA LEU A 38 -16.29 -5.19 3.21
C LEU A 38 -16.08 -6.66 2.82
N ASP A 39 -16.76 -7.13 1.77
CA ASP A 39 -16.74 -8.54 1.34
C ASP A 39 -15.35 -9.00 0.86
N ILE A 40 -14.49 -8.07 0.50
CA ILE A 40 -13.15 -8.30 -0.05
C ILE A 40 -12.04 -7.86 0.90
N HIS A 41 -12.39 -7.30 2.06
CA HIS A 41 -11.46 -6.67 2.99
C HIS A 41 -10.33 -7.61 3.43
N GLU A 42 -10.69 -8.81 3.89
CA GLU A 42 -9.74 -9.86 4.27
C GLU A 42 -8.83 -10.30 3.11
N ALA A 43 -9.39 -10.39 1.90
CA ALA A 43 -8.66 -10.84 0.73
C ALA A 43 -7.65 -9.79 0.25
N LEU A 44 -8.00 -8.50 0.32
CA LEU A 44 -7.08 -7.42 -0.02
C LEU A 44 -6.02 -7.24 1.06
N LEU A 45 -6.37 -7.38 2.35
CA LEU A 45 -5.43 -7.35 3.46
C LEU A 45 -4.32 -8.39 3.27
N HIS A 46 -4.68 -9.66 3.02
CA HIS A 46 -3.69 -10.72 2.78
C HIS A 46 -2.81 -10.45 1.55
N LYS A 47 -3.36 -9.85 0.49
CA LYS A 47 -2.57 -9.47 -0.69
C LYS A 47 -1.54 -8.39 -0.35
N ILE A 48 -1.94 -7.38 0.42
CA ILE A 48 -1.09 -6.28 0.85
C ILE A 48 0.03 -6.80 1.75
N GLU A 49 -0.29 -7.63 2.74
CA GLU A 49 0.72 -8.28 3.59
C GLU A 49 1.73 -9.06 2.74
N GLY A 50 1.28 -9.78 1.71
CA GLY A 50 2.16 -10.48 0.77
C GLY A 50 2.96 -9.58 -0.17
N TRP A 51 2.46 -8.39 -0.53
CA TRP A 51 3.19 -7.44 -1.37
C TRP A 51 4.33 -6.75 -0.63
N PHE A 52 4.15 -6.52 0.67
CA PHE A 52 5.12 -5.83 1.53
C PHE A 52 5.89 -6.79 2.44
N GLU A 53 5.74 -8.10 2.26
CA GLU A 53 6.52 -9.10 2.99
C GLU A 53 8.03 -8.86 2.84
N GLY A 54 8.72 -8.62 3.95
CA GLY A 54 10.15 -8.34 4.00
C GLY A 54 10.55 -6.89 3.68
N ARG A 55 9.58 -5.96 3.61
CA ARG A 55 9.82 -4.51 3.52
C ARG A 55 9.60 -3.88 4.89
N ASP A 56 10.66 -3.77 5.68
CA ASP A 56 10.62 -3.27 7.05
C ASP A 56 10.19 -1.79 7.12
N GLU A 57 10.33 -1.04 6.02
CA GLU A 57 9.91 0.36 5.94
C GLU A 57 8.39 0.54 5.80
N VAL A 58 7.63 -0.53 5.51
CA VAL A 58 6.17 -0.45 5.31
C VAL A 58 5.45 -1.14 6.47
N VAL A 59 4.66 -0.37 7.20
CA VAL A 59 3.96 -0.82 8.41
C VAL A 59 2.46 -0.81 8.18
N LEU A 60 1.80 -1.94 8.50
CA LEU A 60 0.35 -1.98 8.66
C LEU A 60 -0.02 -1.40 10.02
N VAL A 61 -0.60 -0.20 10.01
CA VAL A 61 -0.92 0.56 11.22
C VAL A 61 -2.25 0.12 11.82
N ASP A 62 -3.29 0.03 10.98
CA ASP A 62 -4.63 -0.35 11.41
C ASP A 62 -5.46 -0.88 10.24
N TYR A 63 -6.48 -1.67 10.56
CA TYR A 63 -7.46 -2.15 9.60
C TYR A 63 -8.75 -2.52 10.31
N GLY A 64 -9.88 -2.35 9.63
CA GLY A 64 -11.15 -2.69 10.24
C GLY A 64 -12.34 -2.34 9.39
N LYS A 65 -13.46 -2.07 10.06
CA LYS A 65 -14.74 -1.71 9.45
C LYS A 65 -15.10 -0.29 9.86
N THR A 66 -15.66 0.49 8.95
CA THR A 66 -16.16 1.83 9.27
C THR A 66 -17.58 1.74 9.80
N ASP A 67 -18.04 2.78 10.51
CA ASP A 67 -19.43 2.90 10.97
C ASP A 67 -20.44 3.02 9.81
N LYS A 68 -19.97 3.33 8.59
CA LYS A 68 -20.81 3.29 7.39
C LYS A 68 -20.97 1.83 6.97
N GLU A 69 -22.22 1.36 6.99
CA GLU A 69 -22.55 -0.03 6.67
C GLU A 69 -21.91 -0.46 5.33
N GLY A 70 -21.14 -1.56 5.37
CA GLY A 70 -20.60 -2.22 4.18
C GLY A 70 -19.18 -1.84 3.77
N LEU A 71 -18.47 -0.98 4.52
CA LEU A 71 -17.10 -0.58 4.16
C LEU A 71 -16.04 -1.06 5.17
N GLY A 72 -14.95 -1.60 4.62
CA GLY A 72 -13.70 -1.81 5.32
C GLY A 72 -12.74 -0.63 5.15
N TYR A 73 -11.72 -0.57 6.01
CA TYR A 73 -10.59 0.34 5.85
C TYR A 73 -9.26 -0.37 6.15
N ILE A 74 -8.19 0.17 5.58
CA ILE A 74 -6.81 -0.24 5.83
C ILE A 74 -5.94 1.03 5.88
N MET A 75 -4.98 1.03 6.80
CA MET A 75 -3.97 2.08 6.99
C MET A 75 -2.57 1.48 6.89
N LEU A 76 -1.78 2.01 5.96
CA LEU A 76 -0.37 1.67 5.80
C LEU A 76 0.48 2.92 6.00
N GLU A 77 1.66 2.77 6.58
CA GLU A 77 2.68 3.82 6.72
C GLU A 77 4.00 3.38 6.11
N TRP A 78 4.69 4.35 5.50
CA TRP A 78 6.07 4.26 5.06
C TRP A 78 6.92 5.06 6.06
N GLU A 79 7.77 4.37 6.82
CA GLU A 79 8.65 4.98 7.81
C GLU A 79 9.83 5.67 7.12
N GLU A 80 10.09 6.91 7.52
CA GLU A 80 11.18 7.75 7.02
C GLU A 80 11.24 7.92 5.50
N CYS A 81 10.12 7.69 4.80
CA CYS A 81 10.02 7.85 3.35
C CYS A 81 8.60 8.13 2.86
N GLU A 82 8.50 8.59 1.62
CA GLU A 82 7.23 8.79 0.93
C GLU A 82 6.55 7.45 0.57
N VAL A 83 5.22 7.46 0.59
CA VAL A 83 4.38 6.39 0.05
C VAL A 83 4.75 6.14 -1.40
N ASP A 84 4.93 4.87 -1.75
CA ASP A 84 5.29 4.47 -3.10
C ASP A 84 4.24 4.97 -4.12
N SER A 85 4.70 5.79 -5.07
CA SER A 85 3.85 6.33 -6.14
C SER A 85 3.17 5.25 -7.00
N LEU A 86 3.81 4.07 -7.14
CA LEU A 86 3.22 2.91 -7.80
C LEU A 86 2.06 2.36 -6.98
N PHE A 87 2.19 2.32 -5.65
CA PHE A 87 1.10 1.88 -4.78
C PHE A 87 -0.11 2.83 -4.89
N LEU A 88 0.13 4.15 -4.91
CA LEU A 88 -0.94 5.13 -5.14
C LEU A 88 -1.61 4.98 -6.51
N ALA A 89 -0.85 4.61 -7.55
CA ALA A 89 -1.41 4.31 -8.86
C ALA A 89 -2.25 3.03 -8.84
N ILE A 90 -1.79 1.98 -8.16
CA ILE A 90 -2.56 0.74 -7.96
C ILE A 90 -3.88 1.03 -7.26
N LEU A 91 -3.88 1.79 -6.16
CA LEU A 91 -5.09 2.15 -5.43
C LEU A 91 -6.09 2.94 -6.28
N ARG A 92 -5.61 3.78 -7.19
CA ARG A 92 -6.45 4.55 -8.12
C ARG A 92 -7.15 3.67 -9.15
N ASP A 93 -6.46 2.64 -9.64
CA ASP A 93 -6.94 1.78 -10.72
C ASP A 93 -7.65 0.52 -10.20
N GLU A 94 -7.53 0.20 -8.91
CA GLU A 94 -8.16 -0.95 -8.27
C GLU A 94 -9.66 -0.70 -8.04
N PRO A 95 -10.56 -1.38 -8.79
CA PRO A 95 -12.01 -1.12 -8.72
C PRO A 95 -12.64 -1.40 -7.35
N MET A 96 -11.93 -2.19 -6.54
CA MET A 96 -12.31 -2.60 -5.19
C MET A 96 -12.06 -1.51 -4.14
N VAL A 97 -11.22 -0.53 -4.44
CA VAL A 97 -10.95 0.63 -3.60
C VAL A 97 -11.98 1.70 -3.90
N ILE A 98 -12.65 2.20 -2.86
CA ILE A 98 -13.71 3.20 -2.98
C ILE A 98 -13.12 4.61 -2.97
N ASP A 99 -12.21 4.86 -2.04
CA ASP A 99 -11.49 6.12 -1.90
C ASP A 99 -10.20 5.92 -1.11
N PHE A 100 -9.23 6.80 -1.31
CA PHE A 100 -7.98 6.82 -0.55
C PHE A 100 -7.49 8.25 -0.32
N THR A 101 -6.76 8.42 0.77
CA THR A 101 -6.10 9.68 1.11
C THR A 101 -4.73 9.41 1.70
N THR A 102 -3.78 10.29 1.42
CA THR A 102 -2.45 10.25 2.03
C THR A 102 -2.38 11.20 3.21
N TYR A 103 -1.58 10.85 4.20
CA TYR A 103 -1.32 11.66 5.39
C TYR A 103 0.15 11.60 5.76
N THR A 104 0.59 12.54 6.59
CA THR A 104 1.95 12.59 7.13
C THR A 104 1.86 12.66 8.65
N ARG A 105 2.73 11.91 9.33
CA ARG A 105 2.83 11.83 10.78
C ARG A 105 4.29 11.97 11.19
N ASP A 106 4.59 12.70 12.25
CA ASP A 106 5.95 12.72 12.81
C ASP A 106 6.22 11.45 13.62
N ILE A 107 7.38 10.82 13.44
CA ILE A 107 7.80 9.56 14.13
C ILE A 107 8.27 9.87 15.58
N GLY A 108 8.10 11.10 16.06
CA GLY A 108 8.76 11.62 17.27
C GLY A 108 7.89 11.88 18.50
N GLU A 109 6.60 11.52 18.53
CA GLU A 109 5.70 11.91 19.63
C GLU A 109 4.82 10.76 20.17
N ASP A 110 5.37 9.55 20.31
CA ASP A 110 4.85 8.55 21.25
C ASP A 110 5.60 8.68 22.60
N GLU A 111 5.59 9.87 23.20
CA GLU A 111 5.90 10.01 24.63
C GLU A 111 4.67 9.53 25.43
N GLU A 112 4.74 8.28 25.91
CA GLU A 112 4.06 7.73 27.09
C GLU A 112 2.86 8.54 27.65
N GLU A 113 1.63 8.28 27.18
CA GLU A 113 0.46 8.48 28.05
C GLU A 113 0.32 7.28 29.00
N GLU A 114 1.19 7.20 30.01
CA GLU A 114 0.83 6.55 31.28
C GLU A 114 -0.09 7.50 32.07
N SER A 115 -1.35 7.10 32.30
CA SER A 115 -2.23 7.69 33.31
C SER A 115 -3.16 6.65 33.93
#